data_AF-A0A7C3GYQ5-F1
#
_entry.id   AF-A0A7C3GYQ5-F1
#
_cell.length_a   1.000
_cell.length_b   1.000
_cell.length_c   1.000
_cell.angle_alpha   90.00
_cell.angle_beta   90.00
_cell.angle_gamma   90.00
#
_symmetry.space_group_name_H-M   'P 1'
#
loop_
_entity.id
_entity.type
_entity.pdbx_description
1 polymer ?
#
loop_
_entity_poly.entity_id
_entity_poly.type
_entity_poly.pdbx_seq_one_letter_code
_entity_poly.pdbx_strand_id
1 'polypeptide(L)'
;MKLLYILFILFWSTSSYSTPMYYTFEGDVVFVRDDAGAASIAGIGLGSLVSYTFLVDYDLDGTFTENGTTTTITDSPGDHFYFADYISGSAMSMINGGSGDSRTENNYGNDHSAGHKGSLRGNSKDELVGINIDNLFVSELSVGDFATGISWAYDNLGNNSYVRSDLSLVSIKPATVSAPPVYILFIIGIILLVYFNHRILYAK
;
A
#
# COMPACT_ATOMS: atom_id res chain seq x y z
N MET A 1 5.51 22.94 41.89
CA MET A 1 5.01 21.54 41.85
C MET A 1 3.93 21.28 40.80
N LYS A 2 2.88 22.10 40.65
CA LYS A 2 1.80 21.85 39.65
C LYS A 2 2.25 21.86 38.18
N LEU A 3 3.29 22.62 37.82
CA LEU A 3 3.84 22.68 36.46
C LEU A 3 4.55 21.37 36.02
N LEU A 4 5.09 20.62 36.98
CA LEU A 4 5.81 19.36 36.73
C LEU A 4 4.84 18.23 36.33
N TYR A 5 3.62 18.24 36.87
CA TYR A 5 2.57 17.26 36.56
C TYR A 5 1.99 17.45 35.15
N ILE A 6 1.85 18.69 34.68
CA ILE A 6 1.38 18.98 33.31
C ILE A 6 2.41 18.54 32.28
N LEU A 7 3.70 18.68 32.59
CA LEU A 7 4.78 18.21 31.71
C LEU A 7 4.78 16.68 31.58
N PHE A 8 4.45 15.94 32.65
CA PHE A 8 4.47 14.47 32.67
C PHE A 8 3.33 13.85 31.85
N ILE A 9 2.17 14.51 31.75
CA ILE A 9 1.01 14.03 30.97
C ILE A 9 1.23 14.20 29.46
N LEU A 10 2.04 15.18 29.03
CA LEU A 10 2.40 15.38 27.61
C LEU A 10 3.33 14.30 27.05
N PHE A 11 3.93 13.46 27.89
CA PHE A 11 4.78 12.34 27.47
C PHE A 11 4.02 11.00 27.35
N TRP A 12 2.72 10.97 27.61
CA TRP A 12 1.94 9.71 27.68
C TRP A 12 1.09 9.38 26.44
N SER A 13 1.17 10.17 25.37
CA SER A 13 0.48 9.81 24.12
C SER A 13 1.40 8.97 23.22
N THR A 14 1.62 7.71 23.59
CA THR A 14 2.12 6.69 22.65
C THR A 14 0.92 6.04 21.98
N SER A 15 0.26 6.75 21.08
CA SER A 15 -0.58 6.07 20.09
C SER A 15 0.36 5.46 19.07
N SER A 16 0.73 4.19 19.25
CA SER A 16 1.36 3.41 18.19
C SER A 16 0.27 3.00 17.21
N TYR A 17 -0.15 3.94 16.35
CA TYR A 17 -0.85 3.56 15.13
C TYR A 17 0.16 2.78 14.28
N SER A 18 -0.28 1.68 13.69
CA SER A 18 0.51 0.96 12.71
C SER A 18 0.73 1.91 11.56
N THR A 19 1.94 2.48 11.46
CA THR A 19 2.25 3.37 10.34
C THR A 19 2.14 2.56 9.05
N PRO A 20 1.51 3.10 7.98
CA PRO A 20 1.52 2.45 6.68
C PRO A 20 2.94 2.07 6.29
N MET A 21 3.12 0.93 5.65
CA MET A 21 4.42 0.36 5.30
C MET A 21 4.51 0.14 3.79
N TYR A 22 5.64 0.51 3.19
CA TYR A 22 5.99 0.11 1.83
C TYR A 22 6.62 -1.29 1.84
N TYR A 23 6.04 -2.21 1.08
CA TYR A 23 6.58 -3.53 0.78
C TYR A 23 7.04 -3.56 -0.67
N THR A 24 8.34 -3.79 -0.90
CA THR A 24 8.92 -3.88 -2.25
C THR A 24 9.36 -5.30 -2.54
N PHE A 25 8.80 -5.88 -3.59
CA PHE A 25 9.11 -7.22 -4.09
C PHE A 25 9.90 -7.11 -5.39
N GLU A 26 10.90 -7.96 -5.56
CA GLU A 26 11.71 -8.06 -6.78
C GLU A 26 11.94 -9.52 -7.17
N GLY A 27 12.02 -9.78 -8.47
CA GLY A 27 12.35 -11.10 -8.98
C GLY A 27 12.13 -11.22 -10.47
N ASP A 28 12.24 -12.46 -10.97
CA ASP A 28 12.27 -12.72 -12.41
C ASP A 28 10.91 -13.16 -12.93
N VAL A 29 10.60 -12.73 -14.15
CA VAL A 29 9.44 -13.22 -14.89
C VAL A 29 9.65 -14.67 -15.32
N VAL A 30 8.74 -15.55 -14.90
CA VAL A 30 8.81 -16.99 -15.17
C VAL A 30 7.75 -17.47 -16.16
N PHE A 31 6.75 -16.63 -16.47
CA PHE A 31 5.73 -16.92 -17.47
C PHE A 31 5.23 -15.64 -18.14
N VAL A 32 5.03 -15.71 -19.47
CA VAL A 32 4.43 -14.63 -20.26
C VAL A 32 3.44 -15.22 -21.26
N ARG A 33 2.24 -14.64 -21.31
CA ARG A 33 1.29 -14.71 -22.43
C ARG A 33 0.99 -13.28 -22.83
N ASP A 34 1.03 -12.94 -24.12
CA ASP A 34 1.00 -11.54 -24.56
C ASP A 34 0.03 -11.31 -25.73
N ASP A 35 -1.20 -11.81 -25.61
CA ASP A 35 -2.17 -11.75 -26.71
C ASP A 35 -2.62 -10.30 -27.00
N ALA A 36 -2.57 -9.41 -26.00
CA ALA A 36 -2.85 -7.97 -26.14
C ALA A 36 -1.60 -7.13 -26.49
N GLY A 37 -0.39 -7.70 -26.47
CA GLY A 37 0.86 -6.99 -26.74
C GLY A 37 1.38 -6.06 -25.64
N ALA A 38 0.70 -5.97 -24.49
CA ALA A 38 1.07 -5.07 -23.40
C ALA A 38 2.43 -5.43 -22.75
N ALA A 39 2.77 -6.71 -22.65
CA ALA A 39 4.05 -7.14 -22.09
C ALA A 39 5.21 -6.71 -23.02
N SER A 40 5.05 -6.94 -24.33
CA SER A 40 6.01 -6.49 -25.35
C SER A 40 6.20 -4.97 -25.34
N ILE A 41 5.11 -4.20 -25.22
CA ILE A 41 5.17 -2.72 -25.12
C ILE A 41 5.92 -2.29 -23.86
N ALA A 42 5.70 -2.97 -22.73
CA ALA A 42 6.40 -2.71 -21.48
C ALA A 42 7.86 -3.20 -21.47
N GLY A 43 8.31 -3.92 -22.51
CA GLY A 43 9.63 -4.53 -22.57
C GLY A 43 9.80 -5.69 -21.56
N ILE A 44 8.72 -6.32 -21.15
CA ILE A 44 8.69 -7.41 -20.18
C ILE A 44 8.65 -8.74 -20.94
N GLY A 45 9.64 -9.60 -20.72
CA GLY A 45 9.75 -10.93 -21.28
C GLY A 45 10.14 -11.97 -20.23
N LEU A 46 10.26 -13.23 -20.64
CA LEU A 46 10.78 -14.29 -19.77
C LEU A 46 12.20 -13.95 -19.30
N GLY A 47 12.45 -14.07 -18.00
CA GLY A 47 13.73 -13.74 -17.37
C GLY A 47 13.97 -12.23 -17.16
N SER A 48 13.02 -11.36 -17.50
CA SER A 48 13.09 -9.95 -17.12
C SER A 48 13.01 -9.81 -15.60
N LEU A 49 13.89 -9.00 -15.01
CA LEU A 49 13.77 -8.57 -13.63
C LEU A 49 12.64 -7.55 -13.50
N VAL A 50 11.72 -7.79 -12.57
CA VAL A 50 10.59 -6.90 -12.26
C VAL A 50 10.60 -6.50 -10.79
N SER A 51 10.01 -5.33 -10.51
CA SER A 51 9.85 -4.81 -9.15
C SER A 51 8.41 -4.37 -8.93
N TYR A 52 7.86 -4.58 -7.74
CA TYR A 52 6.53 -4.10 -7.35
C TYR A 52 6.57 -3.55 -5.93
N THR A 53 6.13 -2.30 -5.74
CA THR A 53 6.02 -1.68 -4.42
C THR A 53 4.56 -1.43 -4.07
N PHE A 54 4.13 -1.96 -2.93
CA PHE A 54 2.82 -1.75 -2.35
C PHE A 54 2.91 -0.92 -1.08
N LEU A 55 1.98 0.00 -0.88
CA LEU A 55 1.68 0.62 0.41
C LEU A 55 0.67 -0.27 1.12
N VAL A 56 0.91 -0.63 2.38
CA VAL A 56 0.00 -1.46 3.18
C VAL A 56 -0.31 -0.73 4.48
N ASP A 57 -1.58 -0.64 4.83
CA ASP A 57 -2.06 -0.07 6.09
C ASP A 57 -3.08 -1.02 6.74
N TYR A 58 -2.66 -1.64 7.84
CA TYR A 58 -3.49 -2.58 8.59
C TYR A 58 -4.54 -1.90 9.49
N ASP A 59 -4.46 -0.58 9.67
CA ASP A 59 -5.44 0.18 10.46
C ASP A 59 -6.62 0.70 9.59
N LEU A 60 -6.60 0.43 8.28
CA LEU A 60 -7.63 0.80 7.32
C LEU A 60 -8.21 -0.43 6.60
N ASP A 61 -9.51 -0.41 6.36
CA ASP A 61 -10.17 -1.44 5.56
C ASP A 61 -9.76 -1.35 4.08
N GLY A 62 -9.73 -2.50 3.40
CA GLY A 62 -9.51 -2.55 1.96
C GLY A 62 -10.68 -1.97 1.17
N THR A 63 -10.43 -1.47 -0.04
CA THR A 63 -11.48 -0.93 -0.92
C THR A 63 -11.34 -1.39 -2.36
N PHE A 64 -12.43 -1.34 -3.11
CA PHE A 64 -12.38 -1.35 -4.58
C PHE A 64 -13.36 -0.33 -5.15
N THR A 65 -13.04 0.23 -6.31
CA THR A 65 -13.91 1.17 -7.03
C THR A 65 -14.44 0.54 -8.30
N GLU A 66 -15.76 0.55 -8.46
CA GLU A 66 -16.45 0.00 -9.62
C GLU A 66 -17.54 0.97 -10.11
N ASN A 67 -17.55 1.31 -11.39
CA ASN A 67 -18.48 2.29 -11.98
C ASN A 67 -18.53 3.63 -11.21
N GLY A 68 -17.38 4.08 -10.68
CA GLY A 68 -17.27 5.29 -9.86
C GLY A 68 -17.83 5.17 -8.43
N THR A 69 -18.24 3.98 -8.01
CA THR A 69 -18.68 3.70 -6.63
C THR A 69 -17.60 2.91 -5.90
N THR A 70 -17.09 3.48 -4.81
CA THR A 70 -16.13 2.80 -3.93
C THR A 70 -16.85 1.96 -2.89
N THR A 71 -16.45 0.70 -2.76
CA THR A 71 -16.96 -0.25 -1.77
C THR A 71 -15.84 -0.64 -0.82
N THR A 72 -16.12 -0.56 0.48
CA THR A 72 -15.24 -1.07 1.53
C THR A 72 -15.43 -2.57 1.69
N ILE A 73 -14.32 -3.31 1.78
CA ILE A 73 -14.29 -4.74 2.04
C ILE A 73 -14.02 -4.94 3.52
N THR A 74 -14.99 -5.48 4.24
CA THR A 74 -14.87 -5.75 5.67
C THR A 74 -14.44 -7.19 5.93
N ASP A 75 -13.77 -7.41 7.05
CA ASP A 75 -13.43 -8.72 7.57
C ASP A 75 -14.60 -9.71 7.57
N SER A 76 -14.25 -10.99 7.37
CA SER A 76 -15.19 -12.10 7.51
C SER A 76 -14.53 -13.25 8.29
N PRO A 77 -15.30 -14.23 8.82
CA PRO A 77 -14.71 -15.34 9.56
C PRO A 77 -13.66 -16.09 8.74
N GLY A 78 -12.39 -15.90 9.09
CA GLY A 78 -11.25 -16.55 8.43
C GLY A 78 -10.55 -15.71 7.35
N ASP A 79 -11.06 -14.51 7.06
CA ASP A 79 -10.49 -13.57 6.08
C ASP A 79 -10.38 -12.17 6.70
N HIS A 80 -9.15 -11.64 6.76
CA HIS A 80 -8.87 -10.29 7.23
C HIS A 80 -8.50 -9.41 6.05
N PHE A 81 -9.22 -8.31 5.85
CA PHE A 81 -8.99 -7.37 4.77
C PHE A 81 -8.37 -6.08 5.32
N TYR A 82 -7.44 -5.52 4.57
CA TYR A 82 -6.78 -4.27 4.93
C TYR A 82 -6.47 -3.46 3.67
N PHE A 83 -6.19 -2.18 3.86
CA PHE A 83 -5.80 -1.31 2.77
C PHE A 83 -4.44 -1.74 2.22
N ALA A 84 -4.38 -1.92 0.91
CA ALA A 84 -3.12 -2.03 0.20
C ALA A 84 -3.23 -1.34 -1.14
N ASP A 85 -2.23 -0.57 -1.56
CA ASP A 85 -2.25 0.16 -2.81
C ASP A 85 -0.96 -0.07 -3.59
N TYR A 86 -1.08 -0.23 -4.91
CA TYR A 86 0.09 -0.37 -5.77
C TYR A 86 0.67 1.02 -6.06
N ILE A 87 1.94 1.21 -5.70
CA ILE A 87 2.58 2.53 -5.74
C ILE A 87 3.44 2.70 -6.98
N SER A 88 4.23 1.67 -7.32
CA SER A 88 5.17 1.74 -8.45
C SER A 88 5.80 0.39 -8.77
N GLY A 89 6.41 0.29 -9.95
CA GLY A 89 7.13 -0.89 -10.40
C GLY A 89 6.92 -1.23 -11.88
N SER A 90 6.98 -2.51 -12.19
CA SER A 90 6.92 -3.08 -13.54
C SER A 90 5.51 -3.54 -13.94
N ALA A 91 4.48 -2.79 -13.56
CA ALA A 91 3.11 -3.09 -14.00
C ALA A 91 2.97 -2.88 -15.51
N MET A 92 2.23 -3.77 -16.17
CA MET A 92 1.76 -3.53 -17.53
C MET A 92 0.57 -2.57 -17.50
N SER A 93 0.52 -1.64 -18.45
CA SER A 93 -0.65 -0.78 -18.64
C SER A 93 -1.63 -1.41 -19.61
N MET A 94 -2.92 -1.15 -19.40
CA MET A 94 -3.97 -1.52 -20.35
C MET A 94 -3.74 -0.88 -21.73
N ILE A 95 -4.21 -1.56 -22.78
CA ILE A 95 -4.07 -1.12 -24.17
C ILE A 95 -5.40 -0.61 -24.69
N ASN A 96 -5.40 0.54 -25.36
CA ASN A 96 -6.59 1.13 -26.00
C ASN A 96 -7.81 1.28 -25.07
N GLY A 97 -7.60 1.44 -23.76
CA GLY A 97 -8.67 1.63 -22.77
C GLY A 97 -9.16 0.35 -22.06
N GLY A 98 -8.48 -0.78 -22.24
CA GLY A 98 -8.83 -2.03 -21.53
C GLY A 98 -10.08 -2.70 -22.07
N SER A 99 -10.51 -3.80 -21.45
CA SER A 99 -11.69 -4.58 -21.88
C SER A 99 -13.03 -3.90 -21.60
N GLY A 100 -13.00 -2.69 -21.01
CA GLY A 100 -14.20 -1.97 -20.62
C GLY A 100 -14.83 -2.53 -19.36
N ASP A 101 -14.02 -3.13 -18.48
CA ASP A 101 -14.51 -3.64 -17.21
C ASP A 101 -14.88 -2.50 -16.26
N SER A 102 -15.88 -2.72 -15.42
CA SER A 102 -16.39 -1.72 -14.51
C SER A 102 -15.46 -1.41 -13.35
N ARG A 103 -14.58 -2.35 -12.96
CA ARG A 103 -13.69 -2.17 -11.81
C ARG A 103 -12.44 -1.36 -12.17
N THR A 104 -12.46 -0.09 -11.78
CA THR A 104 -11.42 0.90 -12.07
C THR A 104 -10.27 0.89 -11.06
N GLU A 105 -10.48 0.35 -9.86
CA GLU A 105 -9.45 0.37 -8.82
C GLU A 105 -9.63 -0.76 -7.81
N ASN A 106 -8.53 -1.37 -7.39
CA ASN A 106 -8.40 -2.28 -6.26
C ASN A 106 -7.37 -1.64 -5.32
N ASN A 107 -7.75 -1.41 -4.07
CA ASN A 107 -6.83 -0.98 -3.02
C ASN A 107 -7.04 -1.87 -1.78
N TYR A 108 -6.71 -3.15 -1.90
CA TYR A 108 -6.86 -4.08 -0.79
C TYR A 108 -5.78 -5.15 -0.78
N GLY A 109 -5.39 -5.51 0.43
CA GLY A 109 -4.74 -6.77 0.74
C GLY A 109 -5.65 -7.61 1.61
N ASN A 110 -5.35 -8.89 1.70
CA ASN A 110 -6.11 -9.77 2.55
C ASN A 110 -5.28 -10.97 3.02
N ASP A 111 -5.57 -11.41 4.23
CA ASP A 111 -5.02 -12.61 4.83
C ASP A 111 -6.10 -13.69 4.98
N HIS A 112 -5.88 -14.86 4.39
CA HIS A 112 -6.81 -15.99 4.42
C HIS A 112 -6.33 -17.10 5.36
N SER A 113 -7.26 -17.66 6.14
CA SER A 113 -6.99 -18.84 6.97
C SER A 113 -6.80 -20.14 6.16
N ALA A 114 -7.22 -20.16 4.88
CA ALA A 114 -7.11 -21.30 3.98
C ALA A 114 -6.59 -20.89 2.58
N GLY A 115 -5.74 -21.72 1.96
CA GLY A 115 -5.17 -21.42 0.64
C GLY A 115 -3.94 -20.50 0.72
N HIS A 116 -3.85 -19.53 -0.18
CA HIS A 116 -2.83 -18.47 -0.11
C HIS A 116 -3.08 -17.62 1.12
N LYS A 117 -2.19 -17.70 2.10
CA LYS A 117 -2.36 -16.99 3.36
C LYS A 117 -2.36 -15.47 3.23
N GLY A 118 -1.66 -14.89 2.27
CA GLY A 118 -1.62 -13.45 2.06
C GLY A 118 -1.78 -13.06 0.60
N SER A 119 -2.47 -11.97 0.32
CA SER A 119 -2.54 -11.40 -1.03
C SER A 119 -2.60 -9.88 -1.00
N LEU A 120 -1.98 -9.24 -2.00
CA LEU A 120 -2.05 -7.80 -2.24
C LEU A 120 -2.58 -7.56 -3.65
N ARG A 121 -3.50 -6.60 -3.81
CA ARG A 121 -4.13 -6.24 -5.08
C ARG A 121 -4.09 -4.74 -5.29
N GLY A 122 -3.66 -4.33 -6.47
CA GLY A 122 -3.57 -2.93 -6.89
C GLY A 122 -4.06 -2.71 -8.31
N ASN A 123 -4.20 -1.45 -8.71
CA ASN A 123 -4.68 -1.00 -10.02
C ASN A 123 -6.12 -1.46 -10.34
N SER A 124 -6.55 -1.33 -11.60
CA SER A 124 -7.87 -1.75 -12.07
C SER A 124 -7.93 -3.24 -12.42
N LYS A 125 -9.10 -3.74 -12.83
CA LYS A 125 -9.20 -5.10 -13.39
C LYS A 125 -8.56 -5.23 -14.78
N ASP A 126 -8.51 -4.13 -15.53
CA ASP A 126 -7.92 -4.08 -16.88
C ASP A 126 -6.39 -3.94 -16.86
N GLU A 127 -5.78 -3.60 -15.72
CA GLU A 127 -4.32 -3.49 -15.52
C GLU A 127 -3.88 -3.97 -14.13
N LEU A 128 -4.43 -5.11 -13.71
CA LEU A 128 -4.26 -5.67 -12.38
C LEU A 128 -2.79 -5.97 -12.05
N VAL A 129 -2.36 -5.59 -10.85
CA VAL A 129 -1.14 -6.09 -10.21
C VAL A 129 -1.52 -6.85 -8.96
N GLY A 130 -0.97 -8.05 -8.79
CA GLY A 130 -1.21 -8.87 -7.61
C GLY A 130 0.05 -9.54 -7.09
N ILE A 131 0.14 -9.67 -5.77
CA ILE A 131 1.15 -10.46 -5.07
C ILE A 131 0.41 -11.55 -4.28
N ASN A 132 0.76 -12.81 -4.48
CA ASN A 132 0.20 -13.93 -3.71
C ASN A 132 1.29 -14.56 -2.84
N ILE A 133 0.97 -14.82 -1.58
CA ILE A 133 1.85 -15.39 -0.57
C ILE A 133 1.18 -16.65 -0.01
N ASP A 134 1.88 -17.79 -0.10
CA ASP A 134 1.26 -19.09 0.18
C ASP A 134 1.13 -19.38 1.68
N ASN A 135 2.20 -19.20 2.44
CA ASN A 135 2.33 -19.80 3.77
C ASN A 135 2.34 -18.80 4.94
N LEU A 136 2.35 -17.50 4.64
CA LEU A 136 2.47 -16.41 5.59
C LEU A 136 1.37 -15.37 5.34
N PHE A 137 0.91 -14.75 6.41
CA PHE A 137 0.17 -13.50 6.32
C PHE A 137 1.10 -12.37 5.87
N VAL A 138 0.58 -11.32 5.24
CA VAL A 138 1.44 -10.19 4.81
C VAL A 138 2.13 -9.56 6.01
N SER A 139 1.45 -9.49 7.15
CA SER A 139 1.99 -8.96 8.41
C SER A 139 3.12 -9.81 9.02
N GLU A 140 3.27 -11.06 8.58
CA GLU A 140 4.31 -11.99 9.03
C GLU A 140 5.56 -11.98 8.13
N LEU A 141 5.50 -11.27 7.00
CA LEU A 141 6.59 -11.25 6.03
C LEU A 141 7.85 -10.58 6.58
N SER A 142 8.98 -11.12 6.17
CA SER A 142 10.32 -10.60 6.41
C SER A 142 11.08 -10.50 5.09
N VAL A 143 12.07 -9.60 5.04
CA VAL A 143 12.95 -9.48 3.86
C VAL A 143 13.61 -10.83 3.58
N GLY A 144 13.51 -11.27 2.32
CA GLY A 144 13.95 -12.58 1.85
C GLY A 144 12.82 -13.59 1.64
N ASP A 145 11.62 -13.34 2.17
CA ASP A 145 10.46 -14.21 1.93
C ASP A 145 10.01 -14.17 0.48
N PHE A 146 9.46 -15.29 0.00
CA PHE A 146 9.06 -15.47 -1.39
C PHE A 146 7.57 -15.20 -1.60
N ALA A 147 7.25 -14.72 -2.79
CA ALA A 147 5.88 -14.50 -3.25
C ALA A 147 5.76 -14.77 -4.75
N THR A 148 4.53 -14.95 -5.23
CA THR A 148 4.23 -15.00 -6.67
C THR A 148 3.66 -13.66 -7.11
N GLY A 149 4.32 -13.01 -8.06
CA GLY A 149 3.81 -11.81 -8.72
C GLY A 149 2.94 -12.17 -9.92
N ILE A 150 1.85 -11.43 -10.10
CA ILE A 150 1.05 -11.47 -11.31
C ILE A 150 0.78 -10.04 -11.81
N SER A 151 0.81 -9.86 -13.13
CA SER A 151 0.34 -8.64 -13.78
C SER A 151 -0.52 -9.02 -14.97
N TRP A 152 -1.67 -8.36 -15.11
CA TRP A 152 -2.57 -8.47 -16.24
C TRP A 152 -2.70 -7.12 -16.91
N ALA A 153 -2.88 -7.14 -18.22
CA ALA A 153 -3.28 -5.97 -18.99
C ALA A 153 -4.21 -6.40 -20.12
N TYR A 154 -5.34 -5.73 -20.29
CA TYR A 154 -6.31 -6.04 -21.33
C TYR A 154 -6.28 -5.01 -22.46
N ASP A 155 -6.68 -5.43 -23.66
CA ASP A 155 -7.03 -4.52 -24.76
C ASP A 155 -8.55 -4.31 -24.87
N ASN A 156 -8.95 -3.39 -25.75
CA ASN A 156 -10.36 -3.09 -26.04
C ASN A 156 -11.13 -4.18 -26.81
N LEU A 157 -10.47 -5.28 -27.17
CA LEU A 157 -11.09 -6.46 -27.77
C LEU A 157 -11.25 -7.60 -26.75
N GLY A 158 -10.77 -7.42 -25.52
CA GLY A 158 -10.80 -8.42 -24.45
C GLY A 158 -9.65 -9.43 -24.51
N ASN A 159 -8.67 -9.25 -25.40
CA ASN A 159 -7.41 -10.00 -25.31
C ASN A 159 -6.65 -9.54 -24.07
N ASN A 160 -5.77 -10.38 -23.54
CA ASN A 160 -4.94 -10.03 -22.41
C ASN A 160 -3.47 -10.38 -22.61
N SER A 161 -2.65 -9.60 -21.93
CA SER A 161 -1.30 -9.94 -21.57
C SER A 161 -1.28 -10.35 -20.10
N TYR A 162 -0.59 -11.44 -19.80
CA TYR A 162 -0.45 -12.00 -18.47
C TYR A 162 1.02 -12.35 -18.21
N VAL A 163 1.54 -11.80 -17.13
CA VAL A 163 2.90 -12.04 -16.64
C VAL A 163 2.81 -12.67 -15.26
N ARG A 164 3.58 -13.73 -15.04
CA ARG A 164 3.82 -14.31 -13.70
C ARG A 164 5.31 -14.25 -13.38
N SER A 165 5.63 -13.88 -12.16
CA SER A 165 7.01 -13.74 -11.66
C SER A 165 7.19 -14.48 -10.34
N ASP A 166 8.39 -15.00 -10.14
CA ASP A 166 8.84 -15.52 -8.85
C ASP A 166 9.56 -14.38 -8.13
N LEU A 167 9.01 -13.93 -7.01
CA LEU A 167 9.45 -12.73 -6.32
C LEU A 167 10.03 -13.05 -4.94
N SER A 168 10.89 -12.15 -4.47
CA SER A 168 11.34 -12.07 -3.09
C SER A 168 11.05 -10.68 -2.53
N LEU A 169 10.68 -10.60 -1.26
CA LEU A 169 10.51 -9.33 -0.55
C LEU A 169 11.89 -8.75 -0.25
N VAL A 170 12.23 -7.62 -0.86
CA VAL A 170 13.57 -7.02 -0.72
C VAL A 170 13.59 -5.86 0.27
N SER A 171 12.44 -5.27 0.60
CA SER A 171 12.36 -4.12 1.50
C SER A 171 10.98 -4.01 2.16
N ILE A 172 11.00 -3.71 3.46
CA ILE A 172 9.85 -3.24 4.25
C ILE A 172 10.26 -1.93 4.91
N LYS A 173 9.58 -0.82 4.60
CA LYS A 173 9.94 0.51 5.12
C LYS A 173 8.70 1.29 5.55
N PRO A 174 8.75 2.04 6.65
CA PRO A 174 7.65 2.95 6.98
C PRO A 174 7.39 3.92 5.84
N ALA A 175 6.12 4.10 5.50
CA ALA A 175 5.71 5.17 4.62
C ALA A 175 5.99 6.50 5.33
N THR A 176 6.72 7.39 4.65
CA THR A 176 7.01 8.71 5.20
C THR A 176 5.73 9.53 5.16
N VAL A 177 4.91 9.46 6.21
CA VAL A 177 3.92 10.49 6.49
C VAL A 177 4.69 11.75 6.84
N SER A 178 4.55 12.79 6.01
CA SER A 178 5.04 14.12 6.35
C SER A 178 4.44 14.45 7.72
N ALA A 179 5.30 14.63 8.73
CA ALA A 179 4.85 14.85 10.09
C ALA A 179 3.79 15.95 10.07
N PRO A 180 2.57 15.71 10.58
CA PRO A 180 1.54 16.72 10.46
C PRO A 180 2.03 18.01 11.12
N PRO A 181 1.54 19.19 10.70
CA PRO A 181 1.94 20.49 11.24
C PRO A 181 1.75 20.64 12.76
N VAL A 182 1.27 19.61 13.46
CA VAL A 182 1.10 19.53 14.91
C VAL A 182 2.39 19.90 15.66
N TYR A 183 3.56 19.48 15.19
CA TYR A 183 4.84 19.91 15.81
C TYR A 183 5.06 21.41 15.64
N ILE A 184 4.72 21.97 14.48
CA ILE A 184 4.79 23.41 14.21
C ILE A 184 3.77 24.14 15.08
N LEU A 185 2.54 23.64 15.21
CA LEU A 185 1.50 24.21 16.06
C LEU A 185 1.86 24.15 17.53
N PHE A 186 2.50 23.07 17.98
CA PHE A 186 2.98 22.92 19.35
C PHE A 186 4.12 23.91 19.64
N ILE A 187 5.09 24.05 18.72
CA ILE A 187 6.18 25.03 18.84
C ILE A 187 5.62 26.45 18.84
N ILE A 188 4.71 26.79 17.92
CA ILE A 188 4.03 28.09 17.89
C ILE A 188 3.27 28.33 19.20
N GLY A 189 2.57 27.31 19.71
CA GLY A 189 1.86 27.36 20.98
C GLY A 189 2.79 27.68 22.16
N ILE A 190 3.96 27.04 22.24
CA ILE A 190 4.98 27.33 23.27
C ILE A 190 5.51 28.76 23.12
N ILE A 191 5.84 29.20 21.91
CA ILE A 191 6.35 30.55 21.66
C ILE A 191 5.34 31.60 22.10
N LEU A 192 4.06 31.42 21.74
CA LEU A 192 2.98 32.32 22.14
C LEU A 192 2.82 32.34 23.66
N LEU A 193 2.84 31.18 24.32
CA LEU A 193 2.75 31.08 25.78
C LEU A 193 3.88 31.85 26.49
N VAL A 194 5.12 31.71 26.02
CA VAL A 194 6.28 32.43 26.57
C VAL A 194 6.16 33.93 26.33
N TYR A 195 5.78 34.34 25.12
CA TYR A 195 5.60 35.74 24.76
C TYR A 195 4.53 36.44 25.63
N PHE A 196 3.36 35.81 25.81
CA PHE A 196 2.30 36.37 26.64
C PHE A 196 2.68 36.44 28.13
N ASN A 197 3.36 35.42 28.66
CA ASN A 197 3.85 35.44 30.04
C ASN A 197 4.91 36.53 30.26
N HIS A 198 5.80 36.76 29.30
CA HIS A 198 6.76 37.85 29.37
C HIS A 198 6.05 39.21 29.39
N ARG A 199 5.08 39.47 28.51
CA ARG A 199 4.35 40.77 28.52
C ARG A 199 3.64 41.08 29.84
N ILE A 200 3.07 40.10 30.52
CA ILE A 200 2.35 40.30 31.79
C ILE A 200 3.32 40.75 32.91
N LEU A 201 4.56 40.25 32.91
CA LEU A 201 5.56 40.57 33.93
C LEU A 201 6.11 42.01 33.82
N TYR A 202 6.11 42.60 32.62
CA TYR A 202 6.64 43.95 32.36
C TYR A 202 5.56 45.02 32.15
N ALA A 203 4.28 44.67 32.33
CA ALA A 203 3.16 45.62 32.27
C ALA A 203 2.78 46.19 33.66
N LYS A 204 3.65 46.03 34.66
CA LYS A 204 3.58 46.70 35.97
C LYS A 204 4.69 47.74 36.06
#